data_AF-A0A8J4UL35-F1
#
_entry.id   AF-A0A8J4UL35-F1
#
_cell.length_a   1.000
_cell.length_b   1.000
_cell.length_c   1.000
_cell.angle_alpha   90.00
_cell.angle_beta   90.00
_cell.angle_gamma   90.00
#
_symmetry.space_group_name_H-M   'P 1'
#
loop_
_entity.id
_entity.type
_entity.pdbx_description
1 polymer ?
#
loop_
_entity_poly.entity_id
_entity_poly.type
_entity_poly.pdbx_seq_one_letter_code
_entity_poly.pdbx_strand_id
1 'polypeptide(L)'
;MVTLEIHLTTTAKFKAHHTLILKVKMMNQDELKSRTMQELRERLQPEVAELIKQQRLNRLCEGACFRKISARRRQDKFLYCRLSPNHKVLHYGDVEDLSQGQIPHESLQEKLTVAEIKTVITGKDCPHVKDKGALKQNKEVPELAFSILYESDEYLNFIAPDKYE
;
A
#
# COMPACT_ATOMS: atom_id res chain seq x y z
N MET A 1 -24.76 46.49 -12.31
CA MET A 1 -23.31 46.80 -12.47
C MET A 1 -22.45 46.11 -11.42
N VAL A 2 -22.80 46.16 -10.12
CA VAL A 2 -22.01 45.58 -9.01
C VAL A 2 -21.75 44.06 -9.14
N THR A 3 -22.72 43.28 -9.63
CA THR A 3 -22.58 41.83 -9.80
C THR A 3 -21.61 41.41 -10.91
N LEU A 4 -21.50 42.21 -11.98
CA LEU A 4 -20.54 41.97 -13.07
C LEU A 4 -19.11 42.24 -12.59
N GLU A 5 -18.89 43.33 -11.83
CA GLU A 5 -17.58 43.64 -11.27
C GLU A 5 -17.09 42.57 -10.29
N ILE A 6 -17.97 42.05 -9.42
CA ILE A 6 -17.63 40.96 -8.50
C ILE A 6 -17.25 39.68 -9.27
N HIS A 7 -17.96 39.35 -10.36
CA HIS A 7 -17.68 38.16 -11.16
C HIS A 7 -16.37 38.28 -11.95
N LEU A 8 -16.11 39.45 -12.56
CA LEU A 8 -14.82 39.73 -13.23
C LEU A 8 -13.66 39.69 -12.23
N THR A 9 -13.83 40.28 -11.04
CA THR A 9 -12.79 40.31 -10.01
C THR A 9 -12.47 38.92 -9.46
N THR A 10 -13.50 38.07 -9.28
CA THR A 10 -13.33 36.69 -8.83
C THR A 10 -12.62 35.83 -9.87
N THR A 11 -12.98 36.00 -11.15
CA THR A 11 -12.34 35.29 -12.27
C THR A 11 -10.88 35.70 -12.45
N ALA A 12 -10.58 37.00 -12.32
CA ALA A 12 -9.21 37.52 -12.37
C ALA A 12 -8.35 36.99 -11.22
N LYS A 13 -8.88 36.94 -10.00
CA LYS A 13 -8.19 36.37 -8.83
C LYS A 13 -7.91 34.88 -9.00
N PHE A 14 -8.87 34.10 -9.52
CA PHE A 14 -8.70 32.68 -9.77
C PHE A 14 -7.60 32.41 -10.82
N LYS A 15 -7.60 33.19 -11.91
CA LYS A 15 -6.58 33.09 -12.96
C LYS A 15 -5.18 33.47 -12.46
N ALA A 16 -5.08 34.49 -11.62
CA ALA A 16 -3.82 34.89 -10.99
C ALA A 16 -3.29 33.80 -10.05
N HIS A 17 -4.15 33.22 -9.21
CA HIS A 17 -3.77 32.14 -8.29
C HIS A 17 -3.31 30.87 -9.03
N HIS A 18 -4.03 30.46 -10.07
CA HIS A 18 -3.64 29.33 -10.92
C HIS A 18 -2.27 29.57 -11.59
N THR A 19 -2.04 30.78 -12.08
CA THR A 19 -0.76 31.17 -12.70
C THR A 19 0.39 31.14 -11.68
N LEU A 20 0.16 31.58 -10.44
CA LEU A 20 1.15 31.52 -9.37
C LEU A 20 1.49 30.07 -9.00
N ILE A 21 0.50 29.19 -8.87
CA ILE A 21 0.74 27.76 -8.61
C ILE A 21 1.58 27.12 -9.72
N LEU A 22 1.25 27.40 -10.99
CA LEU A 22 2.02 26.90 -12.13
C LEU A 22 3.45 27.45 -12.12
N LYS A 23 3.63 28.74 -11.81
CA LYS A 23 4.94 29.38 -11.77
C LYS A 23 5.81 28.82 -10.64
N VAL A 24 5.26 28.60 -9.44
CA VAL A 24 5.96 27.94 -8.33
C VAL A 24 6.36 26.50 -8.70
N LYS A 25 5.46 25.74 -9.35
CA LYS A 25 5.78 24.39 -9.84
C LYS A 25 6.91 24.39 -10.87
N MET A 26 6.92 25.35 -11.79
CA MET A 26 7.96 25.49 -12.82
C MET A 26 9.31 25.93 -12.23
N MET A 27 9.30 26.91 -11.33
CA MET A 27 10.51 27.38 -10.65
C MET A 27 11.17 26.27 -9.81
N ASN A 28 10.37 25.49 -9.06
CA ASN A 28 10.87 24.30 -8.38
C ASN A 28 11.46 23.30 -9.37
N GLN A 29 10.79 23.02 -10.50
CA GLN A 29 11.35 22.10 -11.51
C GLN A 29 12.69 22.57 -12.09
N ASP A 30 12.90 23.86 -12.30
CA ASP A 30 14.16 24.35 -12.88
C ASP A 30 15.31 24.40 -11.86
N GLU A 31 15.05 24.72 -10.58
CA GLU A 31 16.04 24.53 -9.52
C GLU A 31 16.37 23.05 -9.31
N LEU A 32 15.36 22.17 -9.43
CA LEU A 32 15.54 20.73 -9.30
C LEU A 32 16.37 20.10 -10.44
N LYS A 33 16.56 20.80 -11.58
CA LYS A 33 17.32 20.38 -12.77
C LYS A 33 18.76 20.91 -12.82
N SER A 34 19.18 21.73 -11.86
CA SER A 34 20.57 22.16 -11.79
C SER A 34 21.48 20.94 -11.63
N ARG A 35 22.57 20.88 -12.41
CA ARG A 35 23.53 19.76 -12.40
C ARG A 35 24.03 19.43 -10.99
N THR A 36 24.32 20.43 -10.17
CA THR A 36 24.74 20.25 -8.77
C THR A 36 23.64 19.65 -7.89
N MET A 37 22.38 20.05 -8.11
CA MET A 37 21.23 19.51 -7.38
C MET A 37 20.94 18.06 -7.78
N GLN A 38 21.15 17.72 -9.06
CA GLN A 38 21.01 16.36 -9.55
C GLN A 38 22.10 15.44 -8.97
N GLU A 39 23.37 15.86 -9.02
CA GLU A 39 24.50 15.12 -8.45
C GLU A 39 24.31 14.87 -6.93
N LEU A 40 23.77 15.86 -6.20
CA LEU A 40 23.46 15.69 -4.79
C LEU A 40 22.32 14.69 -4.56
N ARG A 41 21.27 14.71 -5.38
CA ARG A 41 20.18 13.72 -5.28
C ARG A 41 20.68 12.32 -5.55
N GLU A 42 21.46 12.13 -6.61
CA GLU A 42 21.98 10.80 -6.97
C GLU A 42 22.82 10.20 -5.83
N ARG A 43 23.55 11.04 -5.07
CA ARG A 43 24.27 10.61 -3.88
C ARG A 43 23.37 10.27 -2.69
N LEU A 44 22.26 11.00 -2.50
CA LEU A 44 21.33 10.81 -1.38
C LEU A 44 20.26 9.74 -1.64
N GLN A 45 19.95 9.44 -2.90
CA GLN A 45 18.99 8.40 -3.31
C GLN A 45 19.19 7.05 -2.61
N PRO A 46 20.41 6.47 -2.52
CA PRO A 46 20.60 5.19 -1.84
C PRO A 46 20.28 5.26 -0.34
N GLU A 47 20.62 6.36 0.33
CA GLU A 47 20.32 6.56 1.76
C GLU A 47 18.81 6.67 1.99
N VAL A 48 18.12 7.48 1.17
CA VAL A 48 16.65 7.62 1.24
C VAL A 48 15.96 6.29 0.92
N ALA A 49 16.44 5.55 -0.07
CA ALA A 49 15.89 4.24 -0.43
C ALA A 49 16.05 3.22 0.71
N GLU A 50 17.21 3.19 1.39
CA GLU A 50 17.42 2.31 2.53
C GLU A 50 16.55 2.72 3.73
N LEU A 51 16.36 4.02 4.00
CA LEU A 51 15.44 4.49 5.03
C LEU A 51 13.99 4.07 4.76
N ILE A 52 13.53 4.20 3.50
CA ILE A 52 12.19 3.73 3.10
C ILE A 52 12.07 2.22 3.31
N LYS A 53 13.10 1.45 2.93
CA LYS A 53 13.12 0.00 3.11
C LYS A 53 13.05 -0.38 4.59
N GLN A 54 13.82 0.28 5.45
CA GLN A 54 13.79 0.07 6.91
C GLN A 54 12.40 0.37 7.49
N GLN A 55 11.81 1.50 7.10
CA GLN A 55 10.45 1.86 7.50
C GLN A 55 9.43 0.79 7.09
N ARG A 56 9.51 0.30 5.84
CA ARG A 56 8.60 -0.74 5.33
C ARG A 56 8.79 -2.09 6.04
N LEU A 57 10.03 -2.49 6.32
CA LEU A 57 10.31 -3.70 7.09
C LEU A 57 9.75 -3.60 8.51
N ASN A 58 9.90 -2.43 9.16
CA ASN A 58 9.32 -2.19 10.48
C ASN A 58 7.80 -2.32 10.46
N ARG A 59 7.13 -1.76 9.43
CA ARG A 59 5.69 -1.90 9.25
C ARG A 59 5.26 -3.36 9.03
N LEU A 60 6.02 -4.13 8.26
CA LEU A 60 5.77 -5.57 8.13
C LEU A 60 5.94 -6.32 9.46
N CYS A 61 6.90 -5.90 10.29
CA CYS A 61 7.13 -6.47 11.63
C CYS A 61 6.02 -6.11 12.63
N GLU A 62 5.42 -4.92 12.50
CA GLU A 62 4.21 -4.51 13.23
C GLU A 62 3.02 -5.40 12.84
N GLY A 63 2.92 -5.78 11.56
CA GLY A 63 1.88 -6.66 11.04
C GLY A 63 0.56 -5.96 10.72
N ALA A 64 -0.28 -6.64 9.96
CA ALA A 64 -1.57 -6.12 9.48
C ALA A 64 -2.67 -7.18 9.55
N CYS A 65 -3.91 -6.70 9.70
CA CYS A 65 -5.12 -7.51 9.69
C CYS A 65 -5.78 -7.48 8.32
N PHE A 66 -6.08 -8.64 7.78
CA PHE A 66 -6.72 -8.82 6.48
C PHE A 66 -8.07 -9.50 6.66
N ARG A 67 -9.08 -9.09 5.88
CA ARG A 67 -10.37 -9.79 5.89
C ARG A 67 -10.20 -11.17 5.28
N LYS A 68 -10.64 -12.23 5.98
CA LYS A 68 -10.53 -13.60 5.46
C LYS A 68 -11.40 -13.79 4.22
N ILE A 69 -10.79 -14.31 3.15
CA ILE A 69 -11.46 -14.57 1.88
C ILE A 69 -12.26 -15.89 2.03
N SER A 70 -13.47 -15.82 2.57
CA SER A 70 -14.33 -17.00 2.80
C SER A 70 -15.50 -17.10 1.80
N ALA A 71 -16.07 -18.30 1.65
CA ALA A 71 -17.29 -18.52 0.85
C ALA A 71 -18.59 -18.42 1.68
N ARG A 72 -18.52 -18.49 3.02
CA ARG A 72 -19.69 -18.50 3.93
C ARG A 72 -19.72 -17.21 4.76
N ARG A 73 -20.70 -16.34 4.48
CA ARG A 73 -20.91 -15.02 5.11
C ARG A 73 -21.40 -15.04 6.58
N ARG A 74 -20.94 -15.96 7.45
CA ARG A 74 -21.51 -16.05 8.81
C ARG A 74 -20.64 -15.57 9.96
N GLN A 75 -19.35 -15.32 9.78
CA GLN A 75 -18.50 -14.66 10.77
C GLN A 75 -17.43 -13.81 10.05
N ASP A 76 -17.26 -12.55 10.48
CA ASP A 76 -16.14 -11.70 10.07
C ASP A 76 -14.87 -12.22 10.73
N LYS A 77 -14.25 -13.21 10.08
CA LYS A 77 -12.94 -13.72 10.49
C LYS A 77 -11.85 -12.88 9.85
N PHE A 78 -10.84 -12.52 10.64
CA PHE A 78 -9.66 -11.82 10.17
C PHE A 78 -8.48 -12.80 10.10
N LEU A 79 -7.58 -12.53 9.17
CA LEU A 79 -6.27 -13.16 9.09
C LEU A 79 -5.25 -12.10 9.50
N TYR A 80 -4.51 -12.34 10.57
CA TYR A 80 -3.41 -11.46 10.94
C TYR A 80 -2.10 -12.02 10.39
N CYS A 81 -1.25 -11.14 9.89
CA CYS A 81 0.02 -11.51 9.28
C CYS A 81 1.09 -10.49 9.68
N ARG A 82 2.26 -10.99 10.12
CA ARG A 82 3.40 -10.16 10.51
C ARG A 82 4.73 -10.82 10.18
N LEU A 83 5.74 -10.00 9.91
CA LEU A 83 7.11 -10.44 9.74
C LEU A 83 7.80 -10.61 11.10
N SER A 84 8.61 -11.65 11.25
CA SER A 84 9.48 -11.84 12.40
C SER A 84 10.51 -10.70 12.49
N PRO A 85 10.95 -10.25 13.67
CA PRO A 85 11.94 -9.16 13.81
C PRO A 85 13.28 -9.39 13.11
N ASN A 86 13.64 -10.64 12.78
CA ASN A 86 14.85 -10.98 12.03
C ASN A 86 14.65 -10.98 10.50
N HIS A 87 13.45 -10.66 10.03
CA HIS A 87 13.02 -10.63 8.62
C HIS A 87 13.09 -11.98 7.88
N LYS A 88 13.08 -13.11 8.59
CA LYS A 88 13.23 -14.44 7.98
C LYS A 88 11.94 -15.25 7.88
N VAL A 89 10.94 -14.96 8.71
CA VAL A 89 9.71 -15.75 8.80
C VAL A 89 8.50 -14.83 8.82
N LEU A 90 7.52 -15.12 7.96
CA LEU A 90 6.19 -14.50 7.97
C LEU A 90 5.28 -15.38 8.84
N HIS A 91 4.77 -14.82 9.93
CA HIS A 91 3.84 -15.49 10.83
C HIS A 91 2.42 -15.05 10.49
N TYR A 92 1.49 -15.99 10.38
CA TYR A 92 0.09 -15.67 10.11
C TYR A 92 -0.88 -16.62 10.84
N GLY A 93 -2.12 -16.18 10.98
CA GLY A 93 -3.14 -16.95 11.69
C GLY A 93 -4.50 -16.27 11.73
N ASP A 94 -5.54 -17.08 11.95
CA ASP A 94 -6.89 -16.58 12.13
C ASP A 94 -7.02 -15.83 13.47
N VAL A 95 -7.70 -14.69 13.43
CA VAL A 95 -7.99 -13.86 14.60
C VAL A 95 -9.49 -13.58 14.63
N GLU A 96 -10.10 -13.83 15.79
CA GLU A 96 -11.54 -13.66 16.00
C GLU A 96 -11.90 -12.28 16.58
N ASP A 97 -10.96 -11.63 17.27
CA ASP A 97 -11.17 -10.31 17.87
C ASP A 97 -9.99 -9.36 17.62
N LEU A 98 -10.25 -8.27 16.89
CA LEU A 98 -9.30 -7.20 16.61
C LEU A 98 -9.08 -6.26 17.82
N SER A 99 -9.88 -6.40 18.89
CA SER A 99 -9.77 -5.56 20.09
C SER A 99 -8.54 -5.88 20.94
N GLN A 100 -7.90 -7.03 20.72
CA GLN A 100 -6.72 -7.48 21.46
C GLN A 100 -5.40 -6.87 20.94
N GLY A 101 -5.29 -5.54 20.92
CA GLY A 101 -4.01 -4.82 20.82
C GLY A 101 -2.97 -5.41 19.84
N GLN A 102 -1.70 -5.46 20.27
CA GLN A 102 -0.63 -6.11 19.50
C GLN A 102 -0.67 -7.63 19.67
N ILE A 103 -0.84 -8.36 18.58
CA ILE A 103 -0.86 -9.82 18.57
C ILE A 103 0.58 -10.36 18.53
N PRO A 104 1.03 -11.12 19.54
CA PRO A 104 2.36 -11.71 19.56
C PRO A 104 2.60 -12.65 18.38
N HIS A 105 3.84 -12.73 17.87
CA HIS A 105 4.14 -13.68 16.78
C HIS A 105 4.03 -15.15 17.22
N GLU A 106 4.20 -15.44 18.52
CA GLU A 106 4.09 -16.79 19.08
C GLU A 106 2.65 -17.33 19.11
N SER A 107 1.63 -16.47 19.08
CA SER A 107 0.23 -16.91 19.03
C SER A 107 -0.24 -17.26 17.61
N LEU A 108 0.56 -16.94 16.59
CA LEU A 108 0.25 -17.24 15.19
C LEU A 108 0.77 -18.64 14.86
N GLN A 109 -0.17 -19.50 14.48
CA GLN A 109 0.06 -20.94 14.33
C GLN A 109 0.86 -21.26 13.06
N GLU A 110 0.68 -20.47 12.00
CA GLU A 110 1.28 -20.74 10.70
C GLU A 110 2.52 -19.89 10.46
N LYS A 111 3.51 -20.49 9.79
CA LYS A 111 4.81 -19.89 9.52
C LYS A 111 5.21 -20.17 8.07
N LEU A 112 5.57 -19.10 7.36
CA LEU A 112 6.13 -19.17 6.01
C LEU A 112 7.54 -18.57 6.03
N THR A 113 8.54 -19.31 5.58
CA THR A 113 9.91 -18.80 5.54
C THR A 113 10.04 -17.83 4.36
N VAL A 114 10.64 -16.66 4.58
CA VAL A 114 10.79 -15.64 3.52
C VAL A 114 11.62 -16.17 2.35
N ALA A 115 12.57 -17.07 2.62
CA ALA A 115 13.38 -17.72 1.58
C ALA A 115 12.55 -18.63 0.64
N GLU A 116 11.37 -19.10 1.08
CA GLU A 116 10.48 -19.97 0.30
C GLU A 116 9.55 -19.17 -0.62
N ILE A 117 9.50 -17.85 -0.47
CA ILE A 117 8.66 -16.96 -1.30
C ILE A 117 9.27 -16.88 -2.70
N LYS A 118 8.51 -17.33 -3.71
CA LYS A 118 8.89 -17.26 -5.12
C LYS A 118 8.56 -15.90 -5.72
N THR A 119 7.34 -15.41 -5.49
CA THR A 119 6.88 -14.13 -6.04
C THR A 119 5.64 -13.61 -5.31
N VAL A 120 5.34 -12.33 -5.51
CA VAL A 120 4.09 -11.69 -5.09
C VAL A 120 3.35 -11.24 -6.35
N ILE A 121 2.11 -11.68 -6.49
CA ILE A 121 1.21 -11.29 -7.57
C ILE A 121 0.15 -10.34 -7.01
N THR A 122 -0.32 -9.40 -7.83
CA THR A 122 -1.31 -8.41 -7.43
C THR A 122 -2.44 -8.35 -8.45
N GLY A 123 -3.57 -7.75 -8.09
CA GLY A 123 -4.59 -7.46 -9.08
C GLY A 123 -5.36 -8.70 -9.56
N LYS A 124 -5.68 -8.66 -10.85
CA LYS A 124 -6.45 -9.69 -11.57
C LYS A 124 -5.67 -11.00 -11.73
N ASP A 125 -4.36 -10.97 -11.53
CA ASP A 125 -3.50 -12.15 -11.63
C ASP A 125 -3.59 -13.04 -10.39
N CYS A 126 -4.17 -12.53 -9.29
CA CYS A 126 -4.43 -13.30 -8.09
C CYS A 126 -5.45 -14.43 -8.34
N PRO A 127 -5.16 -15.70 -7.94
CA PRO A 127 -6.07 -16.83 -8.14
C PRO A 127 -7.46 -16.60 -7.56
N HIS A 128 -7.51 -16.00 -6.37
CA HIS A 128 -8.76 -15.70 -5.66
C HIS A 128 -9.62 -14.61 -6.33
N VAL A 129 -9.05 -13.81 -7.22
CA VAL A 129 -9.77 -12.80 -8.04
C VAL A 129 -10.18 -13.38 -9.38
N LYS A 130 -9.33 -14.23 -9.98
CA LYS A 130 -9.54 -14.84 -11.30
C LYS A 130 -10.75 -15.78 -11.34
N ASP A 131 -10.95 -16.59 -10.29
CA ASP A 131 -11.96 -17.66 -10.30
C ASP A 131 -13.37 -17.22 -9.89
N LYS A 132 -13.50 -16.08 -9.19
CA LYS A 132 -14.80 -15.59 -8.73
C LYS A 132 -15.36 -14.55 -9.69
N GLY A 133 -16.06 -15.02 -10.73
CA GLY A 133 -16.86 -14.18 -11.63
C GLY A 133 -17.87 -13.23 -10.94
N ALA A 134 -18.15 -13.44 -9.65
CA ALA A 134 -18.99 -12.61 -8.79
C ALA A 134 -18.28 -11.36 -8.20
N LEU A 135 -16.95 -11.26 -8.23
CA LEU A 135 -16.23 -10.04 -7.79
C LEU A 135 -16.29 -8.89 -8.83
N LYS A 136 -16.87 -9.13 -10.02
CA LYS A 136 -17.01 -8.15 -11.10
C LYS A 136 -17.81 -6.89 -10.73
N GLN A 137 -18.55 -6.89 -9.62
CA GLN A 137 -19.35 -5.72 -9.21
C GLN A 137 -18.58 -4.68 -8.39
N ASN A 138 -17.39 -5.02 -7.85
CA ASN A 138 -16.66 -4.12 -6.96
C ASN A 138 -15.26 -3.85 -7.51
N LYS A 139 -15.11 -2.76 -8.29
CA LYS A 139 -13.88 -2.40 -9.01
C LYS A 139 -12.66 -2.18 -8.12
N GLU A 140 -12.86 -1.88 -6.84
CA GLU A 140 -11.78 -1.61 -5.88
C GLU A 140 -11.12 -2.89 -5.34
N VAL A 141 -11.85 -4.01 -5.30
CA VAL A 141 -11.33 -5.26 -4.71
C VAL A 141 -10.13 -5.83 -5.48
N PRO A 142 -10.11 -5.85 -6.83
CA PRO A 142 -8.91 -6.23 -7.56
C PRO A 142 -7.69 -5.36 -7.24
N GLU A 143 -7.85 -4.05 -7.06
CA GLU A 143 -6.70 -3.15 -6.84
C GLU A 143 -6.01 -3.37 -5.49
N LEU A 144 -6.74 -3.91 -4.51
CA LEU A 144 -6.24 -4.23 -3.17
C LEU A 144 -5.83 -5.71 -3.02
N ALA A 145 -6.07 -6.53 -4.04
CA ALA A 145 -5.77 -7.96 -3.99
C ALA A 145 -4.29 -8.25 -4.26
N PHE A 146 -3.69 -9.09 -3.44
CA PHE A 146 -2.37 -9.65 -3.68
C PHE A 146 -2.27 -11.09 -3.17
N SER A 147 -1.33 -11.86 -3.71
CA SER A 147 -1.07 -13.23 -3.28
C SER A 147 0.43 -13.50 -3.25
N ILE A 148 0.88 -14.23 -2.24
CA ILE A 148 2.26 -14.69 -2.10
C ILE A 148 2.33 -16.13 -2.60
N LEU A 149 3.14 -16.39 -3.63
CA LEU A 149 3.43 -17.72 -4.15
C LEU A 149 4.71 -18.25 -3.49
N TYR A 150 4.66 -19.47 -2.94
CA TYR A 150 5.80 -20.10 -2.27
C TYR A 150 6.07 -21.54 -2.74
N GLU A 151 7.06 -22.21 -2.13
CA GLU A 151 7.78 -23.38 -2.65
C GLU A 151 6.90 -24.53 -3.18
N SER A 152 5.68 -24.71 -2.64
CA SER A 152 4.71 -25.76 -3.04
C SER A 152 3.72 -25.36 -4.15
N ASP A 153 3.93 -24.24 -4.84
CA ASP A 153 2.95 -23.60 -5.75
C ASP A 153 1.61 -23.27 -5.06
N GLU A 154 1.69 -23.13 -3.74
CA GLU A 154 0.61 -22.69 -2.88
C GLU A 154 0.57 -21.16 -2.84
N TYR A 155 -0.63 -20.65 -2.60
CA TYR A 155 -0.90 -19.21 -2.57
C TYR A 155 -1.44 -18.79 -1.21
N LEU A 156 -0.74 -17.85 -0.58
CA LEU A 156 -1.29 -17.09 0.54
C LEU A 156 -1.98 -15.83 -0.01
N ASN A 157 -3.31 -15.82 0.05
CA ASN A 157 -4.15 -14.82 -0.61
C ASN A 157 -4.59 -13.71 0.36
N PHE A 158 -4.49 -12.47 -0.07
CA PHE A 158 -4.79 -11.29 0.73
C PHE A 158 -5.63 -10.27 -0.04
N ILE A 159 -6.43 -9.51 0.71
CA ILE A 159 -7.07 -8.28 0.25
C ILE A 159 -6.68 -7.20 1.25
N ALA A 160 -5.84 -6.26 0.82
CA ALA A 160 -5.43 -5.13 1.64
C ALA A 160 -6.67 -4.33 2.11
N PRO A 161 -6.64 -3.77 3.33
CA PRO A 161 -7.74 -2.95 3.83
C PRO A 161 -7.87 -1.62 3.05
N ASP A 162 -6.75 -1.07 2.56
CA ASP A 162 -6.68 0.10 1.70
C ASP A 162 -5.38 0.11 0.88
N LYS A 163 -5.13 1.18 0.10
CA LYS A 163 -3.99 1.29 -0.83
C LYS A 163 -2.64 1.59 -0.16
N TYR A 164 -2.63 1.88 1.13
CA TYR A 164 -1.44 2.21 1.91
C TYR A 164 -0.91 1.02 2.72
N GLU A 165 -1.76 0.01 2.95
CA GLU A 165 -1.45 -1.25 3.63
C GLU A 165 -1.08 -2.40 2.66
#